data_AF-A0A5H6IN31-F1
#
_entry.id   AF-A0A5H6IN31-F1
#
_cell.length_a   1.000
_cell.length_b   1.000
_cell.length_c   1.000
_cell.angle_alpha   90.00
_cell.angle_beta   90.00
_cell.angle_gamma   90.00
#
_symmetry.space_group_name_H-M   'P 1'
#
loop_
_entity.id
_entity.type
_entity.pdbx_description
1 polymer ?
#
loop_
_entity_poly.entity_id
_entity_poly.type
_entity_poly.pdbx_seq_one_letter_code
_entity_poly.pdbx_strand_id
1 'polypeptide(L)'
;MRNTQLNQFSAECNQTDKYIRINLLEAEKNFVLYFHRQQNESDKIAPDEAIQKLESGEYDADLVEGLRLVAALWHGMHTGCFMLSDEQNLVLWRWTVAAVYVCEMLDTNGAVEVKNEQGEPEEVAVYSGEHGGIVIYPWSERFSLANHVEGLAYEMFPVNKAPEIASAIYRSMLEISSETGIGMSEEGLKGLALLHDSFIETLKTEGIPAAPVAH
;
A
#
# COMPACT_ATOMS: atom_id res chain seq x y z
N MET A 1 44.23 3.20 29.01
CA MET A 1 43.69 3.08 30.38
C MET A 1 42.64 4.17 30.60
N ARG A 2 41.39 3.76 30.88
CA ARG A 2 40.21 4.46 31.48
C ARG A 2 38.98 3.76 30.91
N ASN A 3 38.56 2.64 31.50
CA ASN A 3 37.63 2.48 32.64
C ASN A 3 36.21 2.95 32.29
N THR A 4 35.37 1.99 31.87
CA THR A 4 33.96 2.18 31.51
C THR A 4 33.12 1.15 32.29
N GLN A 5 32.52 1.61 33.38
CA GLN A 5 31.37 1.05 34.09
C GLN A 5 30.72 2.27 34.77
N LEU A 6 29.42 2.47 34.86
CA LEU A 6 28.19 1.84 34.40
C LEU A 6 27.14 2.94 34.67
N ASN A 7 26.15 3.10 33.80
CA ASN A 7 24.83 3.50 34.27
C ASN A 7 23.80 2.82 33.36
N GLN A 8 23.05 1.94 33.99
CA GLN A 8 22.03 1.07 33.41
C GLN A 8 20.79 1.88 33.03
N PHE A 9 20.19 1.55 31.89
CA PHE A 9 18.75 1.63 31.71
C PHE A 9 18.27 0.26 31.21
N SER A 10 17.33 -0.29 31.96
CA SER A 10 16.62 -1.54 31.68
C SER A 10 15.41 -1.26 30.79
N ALA A 11 15.35 -1.93 29.63
CA ALA A 11 14.13 -2.37 28.99
C ALA A 11 14.52 -3.48 28.00
N GLU A 12 14.52 -4.72 28.47
CA GLU A 12 14.55 -5.88 27.57
C GLU A 12 13.18 -5.98 26.89
N CYS A 13 13.07 -5.44 25.68
CA CYS A 13 12.03 -5.81 24.73
C CYS A 13 12.71 -6.74 23.71
N ASN A 14 12.47 -8.05 23.86
CA ASN A 14 13.19 -9.08 23.11
C ASN A 14 12.87 -8.99 21.61
N GLN A 15 13.97 -8.97 20.86
CA GLN A 15 14.12 -9.10 19.43
C GLN A 15 13.26 -10.22 18.83
N THR A 16 12.61 -9.85 17.73
CA THR A 16 12.09 -10.65 16.61
C THR A 16 12.95 -11.88 16.24
N ASP A 17 12.46 -13.09 16.55
CA ASP A 17 12.84 -14.37 15.93
C ASP A 17 12.09 -14.48 14.57
N LYS A 18 12.64 -14.28 13.37
CA LYS A 18 13.88 -14.69 12.69
C LYS A 18 13.80 -16.09 12.00
N TYR A 19 13.07 -16.10 10.87
CA TYR A 19 13.29 -16.83 9.61
C TYR A 19 12.97 -18.34 9.50
N ILE A 20 11.97 -18.67 8.67
CA ILE A 20 11.78 -19.98 8.03
C ILE A 20 11.49 -19.74 6.55
N ARG A 21 12.27 -20.35 5.66
CA ARG A 21 12.11 -20.27 4.20
C ARG A 21 10.80 -20.92 3.76
N ILE A 22 9.97 -20.14 3.08
CA ILE A 22 8.63 -20.54 2.62
C ILE A 22 8.45 -20.05 1.18
N ASN A 23 7.79 -20.83 0.33
CA ASN A 23 7.56 -20.46 -1.08
C ASN A 23 6.42 -19.42 -1.22
N LEU A 24 6.30 -18.75 -2.39
CA LEU A 24 5.34 -17.66 -2.63
C LEU A 24 3.86 -17.99 -2.29
N LEU A 25 3.39 -19.20 -2.64
CA LEU A 25 2.02 -19.66 -2.34
C LEU A 25 1.78 -19.81 -0.83
N GLU A 26 2.85 -20.13 -0.13
CA GLU A 26 2.88 -20.34 1.29
C GLU A 26 3.14 -19.00 2.02
N ALA A 27 3.78 -18.01 1.38
CA ALA A 27 3.86 -16.63 1.83
C ALA A 27 2.49 -15.91 1.74
N GLU A 28 1.70 -16.13 0.68
CA GLU A 28 0.30 -15.70 0.61
C GLU A 28 -0.54 -16.27 1.77
N LYS A 29 -0.37 -17.56 2.10
CA LYS A 29 -0.98 -18.18 3.29
C LYS A 29 -0.46 -17.60 4.61
N ASN A 30 0.80 -17.18 4.68
CA ASN A 30 1.38 -16.65 5.92
C ASN A 30 1.11 -15.16 6.11
N PHE A 31 0.89 -14.38 5.05
CA PHE A 31 0.34 -13.03 5.16
C PHE A 31 -1.03 -13.06 5.83
N VAL A 32 -1.87 -14.02 5.41
CA VAL A 32 -3.13 -14.34 6.08
C VAL A 32 -2.89 -14.69 7.55
N LEU A 33 -1.98 -15.61 7.88
CA LEU A 33 -1.73 -16.04 9.27
C LEU A 33 -1.11 -14.96 10.17
N TYR A 34 -0.28 -14.05 9.62
CA TYR A 34 0.33 -12.93 10.34
C TYR A 34 -0.74 -11.98 10.87
N PHE A 35 -1.79 -11.73 10.09
CA PHE A 35 -2.96 -10.93 10.51
C PHE A 35 -4.05 -11.75 11.21
N HIS A 36 -4.09 -13.08 11.05
CA HIS A 36 -5.09 -13.96 11.66
C HIS A 36 -4.90 -14.20 13.16
N ARG A 37 -3.73 -13.89 13.76
CA ARG A 37 -3.52 -14.09 15.20
C ARG A 37 -4.49 -13.28 16.09
N GLN A 38 -5.27 -12.35 15.51
CA GLN A 38 -6.15 -11.42 16.23
C GLN A 38 -7.65 -11.53 15.90
N GLN A 39 -8.11 -12.37 14.96
CA GLN A 39 -9.54 -12.42 14.59
C GLN A 39 -10.26 -13.67 15.15
N ASN A 40 -11.40 -13.43 15.83
CA ASN A 40 -12.33 -14.47 16.31
C ASN A 40 -13.20 -15.02 15.15
N GLU A 41 -13.55 -16.31 15.21
CA GLU A 41 -14.19 -17.12 14.15
C GLU A 41 -15.62 -16.74 13.67
N SER A 42 -16.13 -15.52 13.85
CA SER A 42 -17.56 -15.22 13.54
C SER A 42 -17.86 -14.22 12.42
N ASP A 43 -16.88 -13.54 11.82
CA ASP A 43 -17.18 -12.57 10.76
C ASP A 43 -17.20 -13.22 9.38
N LYS A 44 -18.41 -13.49 8.88
CA LYS A 44 -18.62 -13.76 7.46
C LYS A 44 -18.28 -12.49 6.69
N ILE A 45 -17.17 -12.49 5.97
CA ILE A 45 -16.78 -11.39 5.09
C ILE A 45 -17.80 -11.29 3.96
N ALA A 46 -18.46 -10.13 3.84
CA ALA A 46 -19.24 -9.77 2.67
C ALA A 46 -18.31 -9.07 1.67
N PRO A 47 -17.89 -9.73 0.56
CA PRO A 47 -16.84 -9.21 -0.31
C PRO A 47 -17.21 -7.87 -0.95
N ASP A 48 -18.46 -7.69 -1.37
CA ASP A 48 -18.91 -6.44 -1.98
C ASP A 48 -18.78 -5.25 -1.02
N GLU A 49 -19.23 -5.41 0.22
CA GLU A 49 -19.11 -4.37 1.26
C GLU A 49 -17.64 -4.10 1.59
N ALA A 50 -16.84 -5.16 1.75
CA ALA A 50 -15.42 -5.04 2.04
C ALA A 50 -14.65 -4.28 0.95
N ILE A 51 -14.91 -4.58 -0.32
CA ILE A 51 -14.31 -3.87 -1.45
C ILE A 51 -14.78 -2.41 -1.48
N GLN A 52 -16.06 -2.15 -1.24
CA GLN A 52 -16.59 -0.79 -1.19
C GLN A 52 -15.90 0.05 -0.11
N LYS A 53 -15.60 -0.54 1.06
CA LYS A 53 -14.86 0.13 2.14
C LYS A 53 -13.42 0.48 1.76
N LEU A 54 -12.74 -0.41 1.05
CA LEU A 54 -11.40 -0.12 0.53
C LEU A 54 -11.47 0.99 -0.54
N GLU A 55 -12.44 0.92 -1.44
CA GLU A 55 -12.61 1.89 -2.52
C GLU A 55 -12.92 3.31 -2.01
N SER A 56 -13.81 3.41 -1.02
CA SER A 56 -14.22 4.66 -0.40
C SER A 56 -13.11 5.33 0.43
N GLY A 57 -12.02 4.59 0.73
CA GLY A 57 -10.94 5.05 1.58
C GLY A 57 -11.27 4.98 3.07
N GLU A 58 -12.24 4.15 3.50
CA GLU A 58 -12.57 3.97 4.93
C GLU A 58 -11.34 3.60 5.77
N TYR A 59 -10.38 2.91 5.17
CA TYR A 59 -9.14 2.48 5.82
C TYR A 59 -7.93 3.36 5.51
N ASP A 60 -8.08 4.50 4.83
CA ASP A 60 -6.94 5.37 4.48
C ASP A 60 -6.29 5.99 5.74
N ALA A 61 -7.06 6.13 6.84
CA ALA A 61 -6.56 6.60 8.13
C ALA A 61 -5.98 5.48 9.03
N ASP A 62 -6.31 4.22 8.74
CA ASP A 62 -5.79 3.04 9.46
C ASP A 62 -5.43 1.95 8.44
N LEU A 63 -4.25 2.13 7.84
CA LEU A 63 -3.72 1.23 6.82
C LEU A 63 -3.54 -0.19 7.34
N VAL A 64 -3.26 -0.35 8.64
CA VAL A 64 -3.07 -1.68 9.25
C VAL A 64 -4.40 -2.44 9.28
N GLU A 65 -5.49 -1.78 9.66
CA GLU A 65 -6.81 -2.40 9.64
C GLU A 65 -7.27 -2.72 8.22
N GLY A 66 -7.01 -1.82 7.26
CA GLY A 66 -7.29 -2.12 5.85
C GLY A 66 -6.48 -3.31 5.32
N LEU A 67 -5.20 -3.42 5.66
CA LEU A 67 -4.35 -4.57 5.29
C LEU A 67 -4.83 -5.88 5.93
N ARG A 68 -5.43 -5.84 7.14
CA ARG A 68 -6.10 -7.00 7.74
C ARG A 68 -7.31 -7.43 6.91
N LEU A 69 -8.13 -6.47 6.47
CA LEU A 69 -9.27 -6.77 5.59
C LEU A 69 -8.80 -7.37 4.25
N VAL A 70 -7.74 -6.82 3.65
CA VAL A 70 -7.11 -7.38 2.44
C VAL A 70 -6.68 -8.83 2.67
N ALA A 71 -5.98 -9.11 3.76
CA ALA A 71 -5.54 -10.46 4.10
C ALA A 71 -6.74 -11.42 4.25
N ALA A 72 -7.80 -10.96 4.92
CA ALA A 72 -9.03 -11.74 5.10
C ALA A 72 -9.72 -12.02 3.75
N LEU A 73 -9.75 -11.03 2.84
CA LEU A 73 -10.30 -11.19 1.50
C LEU A 73 -9.51 -12.20 0.66
N TRP A 74 -8.18 -12.08 0.62
CA TRP A 74 -7.33 -13.06 -0.07
C TRP A 74 -7.47 -14.46 0.49
N HIS A 75 -7.63 -14.62 1.82
CA HIS A 75 -7.90 -15.92 2.40
C HIS A 75 -9.22 -16.52 1.93
N GLY A 76 -10.29 -15.73 1.92
CA GLY A 76 -11.61 -16.17 1.44
C GLY A 76 -11.58 -16.58 -0.03
N MET A 77 -10.84 -15.85 -0.87
CA MET A 77 -10.60 -16.22 -2.27
C MET A 77 -9.79 -17.53 -2.38
N HIS A 78 -8.70 -17.66 -1.62
CA HIS A 78 -7.82 -18.83 -1.66
C HIS A 78 -8.52 -20.12 -1.19
N THR A 79 -9.41 -20.01 -0.21
CA THR A 79 -10.19 -21.14 0.32
C THR A 79 -11.45 -21.43 -0.49
N GLY A 80 -11.75 -20.62 -1.52
CA GLY A 80 -12.91 -20.79 -2.38
C GLY A 80 -14.24 -20.41 -1.71
N CYS A 81 -14.21 -19.62 -0.63
CA CYS A 81 -15.41 -19.13 0.04
C CYS A 81 -16.22 -18.18 -0.86
N PHE A 82 -15.52 -17.38 -1.68
CA PHE A 82 -16.11 -16.49 -2.68
C PHE A 82 -15.10 -16.22 -3.81
N MET A 83 -15.56 -15.58 -4.87
CA MET A 83 -14.72 -15.05 -5.94
C MET A 83 -15.04 -13.57 -6.13
N LEU A 84 -14.00 -12.76 -6.33
CA LEU A 84 -14.15 -11.37 -6.73
C LEU A 84 -14.28 -11.29 -8.25
N SER A 85 -15.01 -10.29 -8.75
CA SER A 85 -14.91 -9.90 -10.17
C SER A 85 -13.54 -9.29 -10.48
N ASP A 86 -13.19 -9.19 -11.77
CA ASP A 86 -11.91 -8.58 -12.15
C ASP A 86 -11.81 -7.11 -11.70
N GLU A 87 -12.92 -6.38 -11.72
CA GLU A 87 -13.02 -5.00 -11.23
C GLU A 87 -12.84 -4.92 -9.71
N GLN A 88 -13.45 -5.84 -8.95
CA GLN A 88 -13.26 -5.90 -7.49
C GLN A 88 -11.83 -6.28 -7.12
N ASN A 89 -11.23 -7.20 -7.86
CA ASN A 89 -9.84 -7.59 -7.67
C ASN A 89 -8.89 -6.43 -8.01
N LEU A 90 -9.21 -5.64 -9.04
CA LEU A 90 -8.46 -4.43 -9.39
C LEU A 90 -8.46 -3.42 -8.23
N VAL A 91 -9.64 -3.13 -7.65
CA VAL A 91 -9.78 -2.25 -6.48
C VAL A 91 -8.95 -2.75 -5.30
N LEU A 92 -9.02 -4.07 -5.01
CA LEU A 92 -8.27 -4.69 -3.92
C LEU A 92 -6.75 -4.48 -4.09
N TRP A 93 -6.23 -4.73 -5.29
CA TRP A 93 -4.80 -4.57 -5.57
C TRP A 93 -4.36 -3.10 -5.57
N ARG A 94 -5.14 -2.19 -6.17
CA ARG A 94 -4.86 -0.76 -6.15
C ARG A 94 -4.74 -0.23 -4.73
N TRP A 95 -5.70 -0.58 -3.87
CA TRP A 95 -5.67 -0.16 -2.46
C TRP A 95 -4.45 -0.74 -1.74
N THR A 96 -4.14 -2.02 -1.98
CA THR A 96 -2.99 -2.68 -1.36
C THR A 96 -1.67 -2.02 -1.72
N VAL A 97 -1.42 -1.75 -3.00
CA VAL A 97 -0.18 -1.08 -3.44
C VAL A 97 -0.06 0.30 -2.81
N ALA A 98 -1.13 1.09 -2.80
CA ALA A 98 -1.13 2.41 -2.17
C ALA A 98 -0.81 2.33 -0.66
N ALA A 99 -1.45 1.42 0.07
CA ALA A 99 -1.24 1.25 1.51
C ALA A 99 0.21 0.80 1.82
N VAL A 100 0.72 -0.19 1.10
CA VAL A 100 2.08 -0.71 1.31
C VAL A 100 3.13 0.35 0.96
N TYR A 101 2.93 1.11 -0.12
CA TYR A 101 3.84 2.19 -0.48
C TYR A 101 3.86 3.32 0.54
N VAL A 102 2.70 3.74 1.07
CA VAL A 102 2.64 4.77 2.12
C VAL A 102 3.35 4.29 3.38
N CYS A 103 3.16 3.03 3.80
CA CYS A 103 3.92 2.45 4.91
C CYS A 103 5.43 2.48 4.65
N GLU A 104 5.86 2.09 3.45
CA GLU A 104 7.28 2.12 3.05
C GLU A 104 7.85 3.54 3.13
N MET A 105 7.11 4.57 2.68
CA MET A 105 7.54 5.97 2.76
C MET A 105 7.58 6.49 4.21
N LEU A 106 6.63 6.07 5.06
CA LEU A 106 6.68 6.36 6.50
C LEU A 106 7.93 5.77 7.14
N ASP A 107 8.27 4.53 6.81
CA ASP A 107 9.43 3.83 7.39
C ASP A 107 10.77 4.38 6.87
N THR A 108 10.84 4.75 5.60
CA THR A 108 12.11 5.14 4.94
C THR A 108 12.37 6.64 4.98
N ASN A 109 11.35 7.47 4.78
CA ASN A 109 11.48 8.93 4.69
C ASN A 109 10.85 9.66 5.88
N GLY A 110 9.99 8.99 6.65
CA GLY A 110 9.28 9.56 7.78
C GLY A 110 8.01 10.32 7.39
N ALA A 111 7.48 11.04 8.37
CA ALA A 111 6.30 11.88 8.23
C ALA A 111 6.61 13.34 8.58
N VAL A 112 5.75 14.23 8.11
CA VAL A 112 5.74 15.65 8.49
C VAL A 112 4.34 16.07 8.94
N GLU A 113 4.28 17.04 9.85
CA GLU A 113 3.01 17.66 10.23
C GLU A 113 2.60 18.70 9.17
N VAL A 114 1.41 18.53 8.61
CA VAL A 114 0.75 19.47 7.70
C VAL A 114 -0.57 19.93 8.29
N LYS A 115 -1.15 21.00 7.73
CA LYS A 115 -2.52 21.39 8.04
C LYS A 115 -3.46 20.77 7.03
N ASN A 116 -4.43 20.00 7.50
CA ASN A 116 -5.49 19.46 6.65
C ASN A 116 -6.46 20.57 6.18
N GLU A 117 -7.51 20.19 5.45
CA GLU A 117 -8.50 21.13 4.93
C GLU A 117 -9.24 21.91 6.02
N GLN A 118 -9.35 21.36 7.23
CA GLN A 118 -9.94 22.01 8.39
C GLN A 118 -8.94 22.92 9.13
N GLY A 119 -7.66 22.92 8.72
CA GLY A 119 -6.58 23.66 9.37
C GLY A 119 -5.98 22.96 10.59
N GLU A 120 -6.40 21.74 10.87
CA GLU A 120 -5.93 20.90 11.97
C GLU A 120 -4.63 20.20 11.58
N PRO A 121 -3.70 19.97 12.53
CA PRO A 121 -2.46 19.27 12.27
C PRO A 121 -2.72 17.80 11.94
N GLU A 122 -2.01 17.29 10.94
CA GLU A 122 -2.05 15.91 10.47
C GLU A 122 -0.62 15.44 10.13
N GLU A 123 -0.23 14.25 10.58
CA GLU A 123 1.04 13.63 10.19
C GLU A 123 0.87 12.86 8.88
N VAL A 124 1.68 13.20 7.88
CA VAL A 124 1.57 12.64 6.52
C VAL A 124 2.91 12.14 6.02
N ALA A 125 2.89 11.04 5.27
CA ALA A 125 4.08 10.42 4.72
C ALA A 125 4.77 11.32 3.69
N VAL A 126 6.09 11.24 3.62
CA VAL A 126 6.90 12.02 2.68
C VAL A 126 7.50 11.12 1.61
N TYR A 127 7.25 11.45 0.35
CA TYR A 127 8.13 11.02 -0.73
C TYR A 127 9.29 12.00 -0.87
N SER A 128 10.51 11.49 -1.04
CA SER A 128 11.70 12.28 -1.38
C SER A 128 12.52 11.56 -2.45
N GLY A 129 12.68 12.19 -3.61
CA GLY A 129 13.37 11.65 -4.78
C GLY A 129 14.35 12.62 -5.44
N GLU A 130 14.67 12.36 -6.71
CA GLU A 130 15.67 13.13 -7.46
C GLU A 130 15.25 14.60 -7.64
N HIS A 131 13.95 14.82 -7.86
CA HIS A 131 13.43 16.13 -8.18
C HIS A 131 12.85 16.87 -6.97
N GLY A 132 12.90 16.31 -5.76
CA GLY A 132 12.45 16.96 -4.54
C GLY A 132 11.58 16.04 -3.70
N GLY A 133 10.81 16.62 -2.78
CA GLY A 133 9.87 15.86 -1.96
C GLY A 133 8.46 16.46 -1.95
N ILE A 134 7.49 15.57 -1.78
CA ILE A 134 6.07 15.88 -1.65
C ILE A 134 5.50 15.05 -0.50
N VAL A 135 4.41 15.54 0.09
CA VAL A 135 3.59 14.70 0.96
C VAL A 135 2.72 13.79 0.10
N ILE A 136 2.53 12.55 0.54
CA ILE A 136 1.68 11.59 -0.13
C ILE A 136 0.60 11.07 0.82
N TYR A 137 -0.58 10.80 0.27
CA TYR A 137 -1.71 10.24 0.99
C TYR A 137 -2.17 8.95 0.31
N PRO A 138 -2.76 7.99 1.03
CA PRO A 138 -3.29 6.78 0.42
C PRO A 138 -4.26 7.07 -0.74
N TRP A 139 -5.15 8.06 -0.59
CA TRP A 139 -6.06 8.46 -1.66
C TRP A 139 -5.35 9.06 -2.87
N SER A 140 -4.27 9.83 -2.69
CA SER A 140 -3.51 10.42 -3.81
C SER A 140 -2.77 9.34 -4.58
N GLU A 141 -2.24 8.34 -3.88
CA GLU A 141 -1.59 7.18 -4.50
C GLU A 141 -2.59 6.33 -5.27
N ARG A 142 -3.77 6.04 -4.69
CA ARG A 142 -4.83 5.33 -5.42
C ARG A 142 -5.23 6.07 -6.69
N PHE A 143 -5.35 7.39 -6.64
CA PHE A 143 -5.68 8.20 -7.82
C PHE A 143 -4.58 8.17 -8.88
N SER A 144 -3.31 8.31 -8.47
CA SER A 144 -2.14 8.19 -9.34
C SER A 144 -2.09 6.83 -10.04
N LEU A 145 -2.24 5.75 -9.27
CA LEU A 145 -2.26 4.38 -9.76
C LEU A 145 -3.41 4.14 -10.74
N ALA A 146 -4.62 4.65 -10.46
CA ALA A 146 -5.76 4.54 -11.37
C ALA A 146 -5.49 5.23 -12.71
N ASN A 147 -4.95 6.45 -12.68
CA ASN A 147 -4.69 7.21 -13.91
C ASN A 147 -3.54 6.62 -14.74
N HIS A 148 -2.44 6.24 -14.10
CA HIS A 148 -1.20 5.89 -14.82
C HIS A 148 -1.06 4.39 -15.09
N VAL A 149 -1.50 3.53 -14.18
CA VAL A 149 -1.42 2.08 -14.37
C VAL A 149 -2.69 1.55 -15.03
N GLU A 150 -3.86 1.85 -14.48
CA GLU A 150 -5.12 1.36 -15.06
C GLU A 150 -5.44 2.07 -16.36
N GLY A 151 -5.30 3.40 -16.41
CA GLY A 151 -5.50 4.19 -17.63
C GLY A 151 -4.70 3.62 -18.81
N LEU A 152 -3.41 3.33 -18.60
CA LEU A 152 -2.58 2.69 -19.63
C LEU A 152 -3.07 1.28 -19.99
N ALA A 153 -3.52 0.48 -19.02
CA ALA A 153 -4.07 -0.84 -19.30
C ALA A 153 -5.36 -0.76 -20.15
N TYR A 154 -6.25 0.19 -19.88
CA TYR A 154 -7.48 0.41 -20.66
C TYR A 154 -7.21 1.01 -22.05
N GLU A 155 -6.11 1.75 -22.23
CA GLU A 155 -5.67 2.19 -23.55
C GLU A 155 -5.10 1.04 -24.39
N MET A 156 -4.35 0.13 -23.76
CA MET A 156 -3.60 -0.91 -24.45
C MET A 156 -4.37 -2.22 -24.67
N PHE A 157 -5.40 -2.50 -23.85
CA PHE A 157 -6.11 -3.77 -23.85
C PHE A 157 -7.63 -3.58 -23.92
N PRO A 158 -8.37 -4.59 -24.44
CA PRO A 158 -9.84 -4.56 -24.40
C PRO A 158 -10.37 -4.36 -22.97
N VAL A 159 -11.50 -3.67 -22.84
CA VAL A 159 -12.15 -3.33 -21.55
C VAL A 159 -12.34 -4.55 -20.64
N ASN A 160 -12.66 -5.71 -21.20
CA ASN A 160 -12.87 -6.95 -20.44
C ASN A 160 -11.56 -7.65 -20.02
N LYS A 161 -10.40 -7.10 -20.36
CA LYS A 161 -9.07 -7.65 -20.02
C LYS A 161 -8.18 -6.64 -19.30
N ALA A 162 -8.44 -5.35 -19.45
CA ALA A 162 -7.68 -4.29 -18.79
C ALA A 162 -7.61 -4.45 -17.25
N PRO A 163 -8.70 -4.79 -16.52
CA PRO A 163 -8.63 -5.00 -15.07
C PRO A 163 -7.68 -6.13 -14.64
N GLU A 164 -7.69 -7.25 -15.37
CA GLU A 164 -6.80 -8.38 -15.11
C GLU A 164 -5.32 -7.98 -15.31
N ILE A 165 -5.03 -7.22 -16.37
CA ILE A 165 -3.67 -6.76 -16.68
C ILE A 165 -3.19 -5.75 -15.63
N ALA A 166 -4.00 -4.76 -15.28
CA ALA A 166 -3.65 -3.78 -14.24
C ALA A 166 -3.44 -4.46 -12.87
N SER A 167 -4.31 -5.41 -12.51
CA SER A 167 -4.12 -6.24 -11.30
C SER A 167 -2.80 -7.01 -11.32
N ALA A 168 -2.40 -7.56 -12.47
CA ALA A 168 -1.13 -8.26 -12.61
C ALA A 168 0.09 -7.32 -12.46
N ILE A 169 -0.01 -6.08 -12.96
CA ILE A 169 1.01 -5.05 -12.77
C ILE A 169 1.11 -4.70 -11.27
N TYR A 170 0.00 -4.42 -10.60
CA TYR A 170 0.00 -4.14 -9.16
C TYR A 170 0.60 -5.27 -8.32
N ARG A 171 0.24 -6.52 -8.62
CA ARG A 171 0.85 -7.67 -7.96
C ARG A 171 2.37 -7.72 -8.15
N SER A 172 2.88 -7.30 -9.31
CA SER A 172 4.33 -7.26 -9.57
C SER A 172 5.06 -6.12 -8.85
N MET A 173 4.33 -5.10 -8.39
CA MET A 173 4.88 -4.00 -7.59
C MET A 173 5.09 -4.36 -6.12
N LEU A 174 4.65 -5.55 -5.71
CA LEU A 174 4.69 -6.02 -4.33
C LEU A 174 5.58 -7.24 -4.22
N GLU A 175 6.32 -7.31 -3.12
CA GLU A 175 7.04 -8.49 -2.69
C GLU A 175 6.35 -9.07 -1.46
N ILE A 176 5.88 -10.32 -1.58
CA ILE A 176 5.30 -11.04 -0.46
C ILE A 176 6.34 -12.02 0.05
N SER A 177 6.79 -11.77 1.27
CA SER A 177 7.76 -12.58 1.98
C SER A 177 7.13 -13.16 3.24
N SER A 178 7.37 -14.44 3.46
CA SER A 178 7.05 -15.08 4.74
C SER A 178 7.83 -14.51 5.93
N GLU A 179 8.95 -13.83 5.69
CA GLU A 179 9.85 -13.33 6.72
C GLU A 179 9.56 -11.87 7.07
N THR A 180 9.25 -11.06 6.07
CA THR A 180 9.07 -9.60 6.22
C THR A 180 7.63 -9.15 5.97
N GLY A 181 6.73 -10.07 5.63
CA GLY A 181 5.36 -9.74 5.26
C GLY A 181 5.28 -9.21 3.83
N ILE A 182 4.38 -8.26 3.61
CA ILE A 182 4.25 -7.57 2.32
C ILE A 182 5.13 -6.32 2.33
N GLY A 183 5.82 -6.07 1.23
CA GLY A 183 6.58 -4.86 0.98
C GLY A 183 6.50 -4.47 -0.48
N MET A 184 7.07 -3.32 -0.82
CA MET A 184 7.23 -2.93 -2.21
C MET A 184 8.35 -3.74 -2.86
N SER A 185 8.16 -4.14 -4.13
CA SER A 185 9.25 -4.66 -4.94
C SER A 185 10.21 -3.55 -5.35
N GLU A 186 11.44 -3.90 -5.73
CA GLU A 186 12.41 -2.93 -6.27
C GLU A 186 11.83 -2.21 -7.51
N GLU A 187 11.15 -2.94 -8.39
CA GLU A 187 10.46 -2.37 -9.55
C GLU A 187 9.27 -1.51 -9.18
N GLY A 188 8.50 -1.90 -8.15
CA GLY A 188 7.38 -1.12 -7.63
C GLY A 188 7.83 0.24 -7.08
N LEU A 189 8.90 0.25 -6.28
CA LEU A 189 9.55 1.46 -5.77
C LEU A 189 10.04 2.36 -6.90
N LYS A 190 10.75 1.79 -7.88
CA LYS A 190 11.24 2.56 -9.04
C LYS A 190 10.10 3.13 -9.88
N GLY A 191 9.03 2.37 -10.07
CA GLY A 191 7.86 2.80 -10.84
C GLY A 191 7.17 4.00 -10.19
N LEU A 192 6.91 3.94 -8.88
CA LEU A 192 6.30 5.05 -8.15
C LEU A 192 7.23 6.26 -8.03
N ALA A 193 8.53 6.04 -7.79
CA ALA A 193 9.52 7.11 -7.81
C ALA A 193 9.54 7.85 -9.16
N LEU A 194 9.49 7.12 -10.28
CA LEU A 194 9.41 7.73 -11.62
C LEU A 194 8.16 8.59 -11.78
N LEU A 195 6.99 8.12 -11.29
CA LEU A 195 5.74 8.88 -11.36
C LEU A 195 5.82 10.16 -10.53
N HIS A 196 6.32 10.08 -9.30
CA HIS A 196 6.43 11.25 -8.41
C HIS A 196 7.50 12.24 -8.88
N ASP A 197 8.68 11.77 -9.29
CA ASP A 197 9.72 12.65 -9.81
C ASP A 197 9.25 13.38 -11.09
N SER A 198 8.56 12.67 -11.99
CA SER A 198 7.94 13.30 -13.17
C SER A 198 6.92 14.36 -12.77
N PHE A 199 6.06 14.08 -11.80
CA PHE A 199 5.07 15.03 -11.30
C PHE A 199 5.72 16.28 -10.69
N ILE A 200 6.76 16.10 -9.87
CA ILE A 200 7.51 17.20 -9.26
C ILE A 200 8.22 18.04 -10.33
N GLU A 201 8.79 17.40 -11.36
CA GLU A 201 9.39 18.11 -12.49
C GLU A 201 8.35 18.96 -13.22
N THR A 202 7.18 18.40 -13.54
CA THR A 202 6.06 19.15 -14.14
C THR A 202 5.64 20.32 -13.26
N LEU A 203 5.51 20.14 -11.94
CA LEU A 203 5.17 21.23 -11.02
C LEU A 203 6.22 22.36 -11.03
N LYS A 204 7.49 22.03 -11.20
CA LYS A 204 8.58 23.01 -11.27
C LYS A 204 8.64 23.76 -12.59
N THR A 205 8.37 23.08 -13.70
CA THR A 205 8.50 23.65 -15.05
C THR A 205 7.23 24.39 -15.49
N GLU A 206 6.06 23.83 -15.18
CA GLU A 206 4.76 24.31 -15.65
C GLU A 206 3.93 24.97 -14.54
N GLY A 207 4.29 24.77 -13.27
CA GLY A 207 3.54 25.26 -12.12
C GLY A 207 2.36 24.35 -11.74
N ILE A 208 1.47 24.84 -10.90
CA ILE A 208 0.25 24.10 -10.52
C ILE A 208 -0.64 23.98 -11.76
N PRO A 209 -1.02 22.76 -12.19
CA PRO A 209 -1.91 22.56 -13.33
C PRO A 209 -3.21 23.35 -13.15
N ALA A 210 -3.75 23.88 -14.25
CA ALA A 210 -5.08 24.47 -14.21
C ALA A 210 -6.08 23.41 -13.72
N ALA A 211 -7.02 23.82 -12.86
CA ALA A 211 -8.04 22.91 -12.34
C ALA A 211 -8.72 22.16 -13.52
N PRO A 212 -8.95 20.84 -13.40
CA PRO A 212 -9.61 20.08 -14.45
C PRO A 212 -10.93 20.76 -14.82
N VAL A 213 -11.12 21.02 -16.11
CA VAL A 213 -12.43 21.44 -16.59
C VAL A 213 -13.32 20.20 -16.53
N ALA A 214 -14.37 20.23 -15.72
CA ALA A 214 -15.36 19.15 -15.73
C ALA A 214 -15.89 19.00 -17.17
N HIS A 215 -15.67 17.84 -17.77
CA HIS A 215 -16.21 17.46 -19.06
C HIS A 215 -17.56 16.77 -18.90
#